data_AF-A0A2N3AEG2-F1
#
_entry.id   AF-A0A2N3AEG2-F1
#
_cell.length_a   1.000
_cell.length_b   1.000
_cell.length_c   1.000
_cell.angle_alpha   90.00
_cell.angle_beta   90.00
_cell.angle_gamma   90.00
#
_symmetry.space_group_name_H-M   'P 1'
#
loop_
_entity.id
_entity.type
_entity.pdbx_description
1 polymer ?
#
loop_
_entity_poly.entity_id
_entity_poly.type
_entity_poly.pdbx_seq_one_letter_code
_entity_poly.pdbx_strand_id
1 'polypeptide(L)'
;MNRLSWFLLGLWLPMLVSSQSKLSFIGENIDFRIDEASFSINGLYQFVNYTNSDITQIIYFPFAISADSVNVKRVFNVTYVQPLQFQLKKSGIVFRLTVFAGDTISLHLSYVQPVSKENIYILTSTKIWKEALQYASYSLSIDSLVAIDAFSYKPDRQENNVFYWNKTNFLPEKDFKIYIK
;
A
#
# COMPACT_ATOMS: atom_id res chain seq x y z
N MET A 1 58.97 14.74 -41.90
CA MET A 1 58.26 15.24 -40.69
C MET A 1 56.82 14.74 -40.77
N ASN A 2 56.29 14.05 -39.75
CA ASN A 2 55.77 14.58 -38.48
C ASN A 2 54.61 15.59 -38.71
N ARG A 3 53.40 15.39 -38.16
CA ARG A 3 52.96 14.45 -37.10
C ARG A 3 51.44 14.16 -37.15
N LEU A 4 51.02 13.18 -36.33
CA LEU A 4 49.73 13.03 -35.61
C LEU A 4 48.86 14.31 -35.50
N SER A 5 47.53 14.28 -35.36
CA SER A 5 46.56 13.19 -35.09
C SER A 5 45.15 13.64 -35.61
N TRP A 6 43.96 13.08 -35.32
CA TRP A 6 43.40 12.19 -34.26
C TRP A 6 42.30 11.27 -34.84
N PHE A 7 41.86 10.27 -34.06
CA PHE A 7 40.53 9.65 -34.22
C PHE A 7 39.43 10.58 -33.67
N LEU A 8 38.29 10.68 -34.36
CA LEU A 8 37.01 11.10 -33.76
C LEU A 8 36.06 9.90 -33.69
N LEU A 9 36.29 9.07 -32.68
CA LEU A 9 35.28 8.11 -32.20
C LEU A 9 34.12 8.90 -31.61
N GLY A 10 33.03 9.03 -32.36
CA GLY A 10 31.79 9.64 -31.88
C GLY A 10 31.23 8.83 -30.72
N LEU A 11 31.43 9.32 -29.50
CA LEU A 11 30.94 8.68 -28.28
C LEU A 11 29.41 8.65 -28.27
N TRP A 12 28.85 7.47 -28.55
CA TRP A 12 27.48 7.14 -28.19
C TRP A 12 27.40 7.05 -26.67
N LEU A 13 27.21 8.20 -26.00
CA LEU A 13 26.63 8.18 -24.66
C LEU A 13 25.18 7.70 -24.81
N PRO A 14 24.79 6.54 -24.28
CA PRO A 14 23.38 6.30 -24.05
C PRO A 14 22.91 7.40 -23.09
N MET A 15 21.91 8.17 -23.48
CA MET A 15 21.20 9.00 -22.51
C MET A 15 20.70 8.05 -21.43
N LEU A 16 21.20 8.22 -20.20
CA LEU A 16 20.69 7.50 -19.05
C LEU A 16 19.21 7.85 -18.95
N VAL A 17 18.36 6.91 -19.33
CA VAL A 17 16.90 7.08 -19.30
C VAL A 17 16.54 7.27 -17.84
N SER A 18 16.29 8.53 -17.46
CA SER A 18 15.85 8.87 -16.12
C SER A 18 14.66 8.00 -15.78
N SER A 19 14.80 7.20 -14.71
CA SER A 19 13.67 6.45 -14.16
C SER A 19 12.52 7.44 -13.98
N GLN A 20 11.33 7.07 -14.44
CA GLN A 20 10.17 7.95 -14.42
C GLN A 20 10.01 8.53 -13.01
N SER A 21 9.79 9.84 -12.91
CA SER A 21 9.48 10.53 -11.65
C SER A 21 8.23 9.91 -11.05
N LYS A 22 8.43 8.97 -10.13
CA LYS A 22 7.42 8.09 -9.58
C LYS A 22 7.36 8.33 -8.08
N LEU A 23 6.13 8.34 -7.57
CA LEU A 23 5.87 8.35 -6.15
C LEU A 23 6.32 7.01 -5.53
N SER A 24 7.08 7.03 -4.45
CA SER A 24 7.42 5.83 -3.68
C SER A 24 6.36 5.56 -2.63
N PHE A 25 5.86 4.33 -2.54
CA PHE A 25 5.01 3.85 -1.44
C PHE A 25 5.93 3.23 -0.39
N ILE A 26 6.15 3.92 0.73
CA ILE A 26 7.24 3.58 1.66
C ILE A 26 6.80 2.74 2.86
N GLY A 27 5.52 2.74 3.21
CA GLY A 27 5.04 1.96 4.34
C GLY A 27 3.56 2.14 4.65
N GLU A 28 3.02 1.23 5.45
CA GLU A 28 1.63 1.20 5.89
C GLU A 28 1.52 0.78 7.36
N ASN A 29 0.55 1.36 8.07
CA ASN A 29 0.11 0.94 9.40
C ASN A 29 -1.37 0.60 9.30
N ILE A 30 -1.78 -0.63 9.60
CA ILE A 30 -3.17 -1.07 9.43
C ILE A 30 -3.69 -1.74 10.70
N ASP A 31 -4.80 -1.22 11.20
CA ASP A 31 -5.61 -1.91 12.20
C ASP A 31 -6.72 -2.69 11.52
N PHE A 32 -6.68 -4.01 11.70
CA PHE A 32 -7.75 -4.92 11.32
C PHE A 32 -8.67 -5.17 12.51
N ARG A 33 -9.97 -5.29 12.24
CA ARG A 33 -10.95 -5.81 13.21
C ARG A 33 -11.83 -6.86 12.56
N ILE A 34 -12.06 -7.97 13.25
CA ILE A 34 -13.09 -8.96 12.88
C ILE A 34 -14.10 -9.09 14.03
N ASP A 35 -15.38 -9.05 13.66
CA ASP A 35 -16.54 -9.42 14.48
C ASP A 35 -17.49 -10.33 13.68
N GLU A 36 -18.60 -10.77 14.29
CA GLU A 36 -19.54 -11.74 13.69
C GLU A 36 -20.17 -11.29 12.36
N ALA A 37 -20.16 -9.98 12.07
CA ALA A 37 -20.74 -9.41 10.86
C ALA A 37 -19.69 -8.91 9.86
N SER A 38 -18.53 -8.44 10.34
CA SER A 38 -17.63 -7.63 9.51
C SER A 38 -16.15 -7.92 9.67
N PHE A 39 -15.43 -7.72 8.57
CA PHE A 39 -14.00 -7.49 8.54
C PHE A 39 -13.76 -6.01 8.18
N SER A 40 -13.22 -5.26 9.15
CA SER A 40 -12.94 -3.83 9.04
C SER A 40 -11.43 -3.61 8.86
N ILE A 41 -11.09 -2.72 7.91
CA ILE A 41 -9.72 -2.35 7.57
C ILE A 41 -9.55 -0.86 7.81
N ASN A 42 -8.59 -0.48 8.65
CA ASN A 42 -8.27 0.91 9.01
C ASN A 42 -6.78 1.19 8.75
N GLY A 43 -6.43 1.70 7.56
CA GLY A 43 -5.04 1.85 7.13
C GLY A 43 -4.57 3.30 6.99
N LEU A 44 -3.36 3.56 7.47
CA LEU A 44 -2.54 4.74 7.16
C LEU A 44 -1.42 4.34 6.20
N TYR A 45 -1.34 5.02 5.06
CA TYR A 45 -0.42 4.71 3.96
C TYR A 45 0.51 5.90 3.72
N GLN A 46 1.82 5.70 3.68
CA GLN A 46 2.80 6.77 3.44
C GLN A 46 3.39 6.72 2.04
N PHE A 47 3.38 7.88 1.39
CA PHE A 47 3.93 8.08 0.04
C PHE A 47 4.91 9.25 0.03
N VAL A 48 6.07 9.07 -0.62
CA VAL A 48 7.13 10.08 -0.71
C VAL A 48 7.36 10.47 -2.16
N ASN A 49 7.47 11.77 -2.40
CA ASN A 49 7.97 12.31 -3.66
C ASN A 49 9.43 12.76 -3.50
N TYR A 50 10.37 11.97 -4.00
CA TYR A 50 11.80 12.30 -3.96
C TYR A 50 12.25 13.28 -5.07
N THR A 51 11.37 13.75 -5.96
CA THR A 51 11.75 14.66 -7.06
C THR A 51 11.56 16.13 -6.71
N ASN A 52 12.27 16.99 -7.44
CA ASN A 52 12.18 18.46 -7.36
C ASN A 52 10.97 19.04 -8.14
N SER A 53 9.91 18.24 -8.31
CA SER A 53 8.72 18.55 -9.10
C SER A 53 7.51 17.83 -8.52
N ASP A 54 6.33 18.43 -8.63
CA ASP A 54 5.10 17.85 -8.08
C ASP A 54 4.67 16.62 -8.88
N ILE A 55 4.42 15.50 -8.19
CA ILE A 55 3.90 14.28 -8.81
C ILE A 55 2.39 14.22 -8.59
N THR A 56 1.64 14.04 -9.69
CA THR A 56 0.21 13.70 -9.66
C THR A 56 -0.03 12.36 -10.34
N GLN A 57 -0.51 11.37 -9.60
CA GLN A 57 -0.71 9.99 -10.05
C GLN A 57 -2.17 9.55 -9.81
N ILE A 58 -2.69 8.65 -10.65
CA ILE A 58 -3.92 7.94 -10.35
C ILE A 58 -3.55 6.67 -9.57
N ILE A 59 -4.12 6.51 -8.39
CA ILE A 59 -3.94 5.33 -7.54
C ILE A 59 -5.14 4.40 -7.75
N TYR A 60 -4.86 3.11 -7.92
CA TYR A 60 -5.86 2.05 -7.76
C TYR A 60 -5.62 1.36 -6.42
N PHE A 61 -6.63 1.36 -5.57
CA PHE A 61 -6.62 0.63 -4.30
C PHE A 61 -7.55 -0.57 -4.42
N PRO A 62 -7.03 -1.82 -4.42
CA PRO A 62 -7.83 -3.01 -4.67
C PRO A 62 -8.54 -3.50 -3.40
N PHE A 63 -9.69 -4.13 -3.59
CA PHE A 63 -10.39 -4.91 -2.57
C PHE A 63 -10.37 -6.39 -2.96
N ALA A 64 -10.40 -7.29 -1.98
CA ALA A 64 -10.40 -8.74 -2.20
C ALA A 64 -11.75 -9.31 -2.66
N ILE A 65 -12.82 -8.52 -2.60
CA ILE A 65 -14.19 -8.87 -3.01
C ILE A 65 -14.76 -7.80 -3.95
N SER A 66 -16.01 -7.98 -4.43
CA SER A 66 -16.67 -6.93 -5.24
C SER A 66 -16.82 -5.65 -4.43
N ALA A 67 -16.52 -4.50 -5.03
CA ALA A 67 -16.63 -3.20 -4.34
C ALA A 67 -18.08 -2.85 -3.96
N ASP A 68 -19.07 -3.44 -4.62
CA ASP A 68 -20.50 -3.34 -4.27
C ASP A 68 -20.80 -3.94 -2.88
N SER A 69 -19.92 -4.82 -2.38
CA SER A 69 -19.95 -5.41 -1.04
C SER A 69 -19.03 -4.69 -0.05
N VAL A 70 -18.40 -3.57 -0.44
CA VAL A 70 -17.44 -2.83 0.39
C VAL A 70 -17.96 -1.45 0.77
N ASN A 71 -18.14 -1.23 2.07
CA ASN A 71 -18.56 0.05 2.62
C ASN A 71 -17.32 0.92 2.93
N VAL A 72 -16.87 1.70 1.94
CA VAL A 72 -15.74 2.64 2.09
C VAL A 72 -16.14 3.76 3.04
N LYS A 73 -15.47 3.84 4.20
CA LYS A 73 -15.75 4.82 5.26
C LYS A 73 -14.99 6.11 5.07
N ARG A 74 -13.76 6.05 4.53
CA ARG A 74 -12.89 7.21 4.34
C ARG A 74 -11.85 6.97 3.26
N VAL A 75 -11.56 8.03 2.50
CA VAL A 75 -10.32 8.23 1.74
C VAL A 75 -9.91 9.68 1.97
N PHE A 76 -8.81 9.91 2.69
CA PHE A 76 -8.47 11.23 3.22
C PHE A 76 -6.96 11.45 3.26
N ASN A 77 -6.47 12.57 2.75
CA ASN A 77 -5.08 12.99 2.91
C ASN A 77 -4.95 13.66 4.28
N VAL A 78 -4.22 13.01 5.20
CA VAL A 78 -4.02 13.47 6.57
C VAL A 78 -3.07 14.67 6.61
N THR A 79 -1.99 14.63 5.83
CA THR A 79 -0.97 15.70 5.77
C THR A 79 -1.55 17.03 5.30
N TYR A 80 -2.45 17.00 4.31
CA TYR A 80 -3.14 18.20 3.80
C TYR A 80 -4.58 18.37 4.33
N VAL A 81 -4.97 17.59 5.34
CA VAL A 81 -6.28 17.64 6.05
C VAL A 81 -7.50 17.72 5.12
N GLN A 82 -7.54 16.90 4.05
CA GLN A 82 -8.60 16.96 3.02
C GLN A 82 -9.10 15.59 2.56
N PRO A 83 -10.42 15.42 2.30
CA PRO A 83 -10.96 14.20 1.70
C PRO A 83 -10.55 14.08 0.23
N LEU A 84 -10.22 12.87 -0.20
CA LEU A 84 -9.92 12.58 -1.60
C LEU A 84 -11.16 12.03 -2.31
N GLN A 85 -11.52 12.64 -3.44
CA GLN A 85 -12.59 12.14 -4.30
C GLN A 85 -12.14 10.86 -5.00
N PHE A 86 -12.98 9.82 -4.93
CA PHE A 86 -12.71 8.50 -5.48
C PHE A 86 -13.87 8.00 -6.35
N GLN A 87 -13.59 7.04 -7.23
CA GLN A 87 -14.59 6.30 -7.99
C GLN A 87 -14.49 4.82 -7.64
N LEU A 88 -15.63 4.19 -7.32
CA LEU A 88 -15.73 2.73 -7.25
C LEU A 88 -15.41 2.10 -8.61
N LYS A 89 -14.78 0.92 -8.56
CA LYS A 89 -14.53 -0.01 -9.67
C LYS A 89 -14.82 -1.42 -9.16
N LYS A 90 -15.00 -2.40 -10.07
CA LYS A 90 -15.48 -3.75 -9.73
C LYS A 90 -14.82 -4.40 -8.50
N SER A 91 -13.51 -4.23 -8.31
CA SER A 91 -12.77 -4.79 -7.17
C SER A 91 -11.81 -3.79 -6.52
N GLY A 92 -12.25 -2.54 -6.34
CA GLY A 92 -11.44 -1.49 -5.72
C GLY A 92 -12.00 -0.08 -5.89
N ILE A 93 -11.17 0.91 -5.55
CA ILE A 93 -11.41 2.32 -5.87
C ILE A 93 -10.26 2.90 -6.69
N VAL A 94 -10.53 3.92 -7.50
CA VAL A 94 -9.51 4.83 -8.03
C VAL A 94 -9.65 6.23 -7.46
N PHE A 95 -8.53 6.88 -7.16
CA PHE A 95 -8.48 8.29 -6.78
C PHE A 95 -7.26 8.98 -7.39
N ARG A 96 -7.30 10.30 -7.50
CA ARG A 96 -6.12 11.11 -7.87
C ARG A 96 -5.36 11.46 -6.60
N LEU A 97 -4.04 11.33 -6.66
CA LEU A 97 -3.13 11.68 -5.58
C LEU A 97 -2.09 12.68 -6.11
N THR A 98 -1.91 13.79 -5.39
CA THR A 98 -0.89 14.80 -5.68
C THR A 98 0.02 14.92 -4.46
N VAL A 99 1.33 14.95 -4.70
CA VAL A 99 2.38 15.06 -3.69
C VAL A 99 3.41 16.06 -4.18
N PHE A 100 3.63 17.12 -3.39
CA PHE A 100 4.52 18.20 -3.79
C PHE A 100 6.00 17.77 -3.84
N ALA A 101 6.83 18.55 -4.52
CA ALA A 101 8.27 18.32 -4.62
C ALA A 101 8.93 18.10 -3.24
N GLY A 102 9.61 16.97 -3.05
CA GLY A 102 10.30 16.61 -1.80
C GLY A 102 9.42 16.18 -0.62
N ASP A 103 8.08 16.13 -0.79
CA ASP A 103 7.14 15.96 0.33
C ASP A 103 6.80 14.49 0.64
N THR A 104 6.35 14.24 1.88
CA THR A 104 5.87 12.95 2.38
C THR A 104 4.45 13.08 2.91
N ILE A 105 3.51 12.41 2.25
CA ILE A 105 2.09 12.44 2.65
C ILE A 105 1.65 11.14 3.33
N SER A 106 0.70 11.26 4.24
CA SER A 106 -0.04 10.13 4.81
C SER A 106 -1.50 10.15 4.35
N LEU A 107 -1.99 9.03 3.82
CA LEU A 107 -3.40 8.80 3.50
C LEU A 107 -4.06 7.91 4.55
N HIS A 108 -5.20 8.34 5.08
CA HIS A 108 -6.12 7.49 5.83
C HIS A 108 -7.16 6.93 4.88
N LEU A 109 -7.14 5.61 4.67
CA LEU A 109 -8.15 4.87 3.93
C LEU A 109 -8.72 3.78 4.83
N SER A 110 -10.03 3.83 5.06
CA SER A 110 -10.73 2.83 5.86
C SER A 110 -12.02 2.36 5.21
N TYR A 111 -12.29 1.06 5.32
CA TYR A 111 -13.45 0.41 4.74
C TYR A 111 -13.87 -0.81 5.56
N VAL A 112 -15.11 -1.25 5.34
CA VAL A 112 -15.69 -2.43 5.99
C VAL A 112 -16.27 -3.35 4.92
N GLN A 113 -16.02 -4.65 5.05
CA GLN A 113 -16.62 -5.69 4.22
C GLN A 113 -17.27 -6.77 5.10
N PRO A 114 -18.20 -7.59 4.57
CA PRO A 114 -18.71 -8.76 5.28
C PRO A 114 -17.58 -9.70 5.71
N VAL A 115 -17.74 -10.33 6.88
CA VAL A 115 -16.84 -11.39 7.34
C VAL A 115 -17.03 -12.68 6.50
N SER A 116 -15.97 -13.45 6.35
CA SER A 116 -15.88 -14.70 5.59
C SER A 116 -15.07 -15.73 6.38
N LYS A 117 -15.12 -17.03 6.00
CA LYS A 117 -14.18 -18.05 6.52
C LYS A 117 -12.73 -17.75 6.12
N GLU A 118 -12.53 -17.07 4.98
CA GLU A 118 -11.24 -16.53 4.54
C GLU A 118 -11.40 -15.00 4.36
N ASN A 119 -10.80 -14.23 5.25
CA ASN A 119 -10.78 -12.76 5.21
C ASN A 119 -9.43 -12.31 4.64
N ILE A 120 -9.45 -11.44 3.62
CA ILE A 120 -8.26 -11.14 2.80
C ILE A 120 -8.07 -9.63 2.68
N TYR A 121 -6.85 -9.17 2.96
CA TYR A 121 -6.32 -7.86 2.60
C TYR A 121 -5.17 -8.03 1.60
N ILE A 122 -5.22 -7.31 0.47
CA ILE A 122 -4.30 -7.50 -0.66
C ILE A 122 -2.98 -6.76 -0.40
N LEU A 123 -1.91 -7.53 -0.19
CA LEU A 123 -0.55 -7.04 -0.02
C LEU A 123 0.30 -7.17 -1.29
N THR A 124 -0.02 -8.13 -2.16
CA THR A 124 0.78 -8.41 -3.36
C THR A 124 0.76 -7.28 -4.39
N SER A 125 -0.25 -6.41 -4.32
CA SER A 125 -0.35 -5.13 -5.03
C SER A 125 0.89 -4.23 -4.86
N THR A 126 1.56 -4.32 -3.71
CA THR A 126 2.81 -3.60 -3.41
C THR A 126 3.89 -3.80 -4.48
N LYS A 127 3.93 -4.98 -5.13
CA LYS A 127 4.88 -5.28 -6.22
C LYS A 127 4.80 -4.32 -7.41
N ILE A 128 3.66 -3.65 -7.63
CA ILE A 128 3.47 -2.63 -8.69
C ILE A 128 4.33 -1.38 -8.42
N TRP A 129 4.68 -1.12 -7.16
CA TRP A 129 5.59 -0.03 -6.80
C TRP A 129 7.05 -0.34 -7.18
N LYS A 130 7.41 -1.63 -7.38
CA LYS A 130 8.76 -2.14 -7.67
C LYS A 130 9.79 -1.93 -6.55
N GLU A 131 9.32 -1.48 -5.38
CA GLU A 131 10.11 -1.20 -4.19
C GLU A 131 9.51 -2.01 -3.03
N ALA A 132 10.34 -2.35 -2.04
CA ALA A 132 9.87 -2.94 -0.79
C ALA A 132 9.42 -1.85 0.17
N LEU A 133 8.40 -2.11 0.98
CA LEU A 133 8.00 -1.21 2.07
C LEU A 133 9.14 -1.11 3.07
N GLN A 134 9.60 0.10 3.37
CA GLN A 134 10.64 0.36 4.37
C GLN A 134 10.18 -0.17 5.74
N TYR A 135 8.90 0.04 6.05
CA TYR A 135 8.22 -0.55 7.21
C TYR A 135 6.78 -0.96 6.86
N ALA A 136 6.24 -1.94 7.58
CA ALA A 136 4.80 -2.19 7.64
C ALA A 136 4.41 -2.68 9.04
N SER A 137 3.31 -2.16 9.58
CA SER A 137 2.75 -2.57 10.88
C SER A 137 1.31 -3.00 10.73
N TYR A 138 0.97 -4.14 11.31
CA TYR A 138 -0.40 -4.67 11.30
C TYR A 138 -0.82 -5.01 12.72
N SER A 139 -2.03 -4.61 13.11
CA SER A 139 -2.74 -5.11 14.29
C SER A 139 -4.01 -5.84 13.85
N LEU A 140 -4.46 -6.84 14.62
CA LEU A 140 -5.76 -7.49 14.41
C LEU A 140 -6.44 -7.67 15.76
N SER A 141 -7.50 -6.90 15.99
CA SER A 141 -8.42 -7.07 17.11
C SER A 141 -9.55 -8.02 16.72
N ILE A 142 -9.88 -8.98 17.59
CA ILE A 142 -10.91 -10.00 17.29
C ILE A 142 -11.96 -10.02 18.39
N ASP A 143 -13.23 -10.08 18.00
CA ASP A 143 -14.32 -10.31 18.95
C ASP A 143 -14.19 -11.69 19.62
N SER A 144 -14.50 -11.73 20.91
CA SER A 144 -14.63 -12.95 21.73
C SER A 144 -15.44 -14.09 21.11
N LEU A 145 -16.41 -13.79 20.23
CA LEU A 145 -17.25 -14.79 19.57
C LEU A 145 -16.62 -15.41 18.31
N VAL A 146 -15.54 -14.84 17.77
CA VAL A 146 -14.92 -15.29 16.51
C VAL A 146 -13.68 -16.15 16.76
N ALA A 147 -13.79 -17.45 16.49
CA ALA A 147 -12.68 -18.39 16.63
C ALA A 147 -11.76 -18.39 15.39
N ILE A 148 -10.50 -17.97 15.58
CA ILE A 148 -9.44 -18.13 14.58
C ILE A 148 -9.14 -19.62 14.34
N ASP A 149 -8.85 -19.93 13.07
CA ASP A 149 -8.26 -21.20 12.63
C ASP A 149 -6.77 -21.03 12.28
N ALA A 150 -6.44 -20.08 11.39
CA ALA A 150 -5.07 -19.89 10.91
C ALA A 150 -4.79 -18.46 10.40
N PHE A 151 -3.50 -18.15 10.22
CA PHE A 151 -3.03 -16.92 9.57
C PHE A 151 -2.07 -17.24 8.41
N SER A 152 -2.20 -16.49 7.31
CA SER A 152 -1.23 -16.49 6.20
C SER A 152 0.19 -16.10 6.63
N TYR A 153 0.30 -15.15 7.56
CA TYR A 153 1.53 -14.67 8.17
C TYR A 153 1.45 -14.95 9.68
N LYS A 154 2.46 -15.63 10.24
CA LYS A 154 2.52 -15.85 11.69
C LYS A 154 2.60 -14.49 12.42
N PRO A 155 1.78 -14.23 13.46
CA PRO A 155 1.94 -13.07 14.34
C PRO A 155 3.32 -13.05 14.99
N ASP A 156 3.90 -11.86 15.14
CA ASP A 156 5.17 -11.71 15.86
C ASP A 156 4.94 -11.69 17.38
N ARG A 157 3.77 -11.20 17.82
CA ARG A 157 3.28 -11.28 19.21
C ARG A 157 1.74 -11.22 19.28
N GLN A 158 1.20 -11.56 20.44
CA GLN A 158 -0.21 -11.42 20.80
C GLN A 158 -0.30 -10.79 22.19
N GLU A 159 -1.22 -9.83 22.38
CA GLU A 159 -1.55 -9.24 23.68
C GLU A 159 -3.08 -9.23 23.81
N ASN A 160 -3.62 -9.90 24.84
CA ASN A 160 -5.07 -10.13 24.98
C ASN A 160 -5.67 -10.74 23.67
N ASN A 161 -6.74 -10.14 23.15
CA ASN A 161 -7.39 -10.52 21.88
C ASN A 161 -6.82 -9.76 20.66
N VAL A 162 -5.61 -9.20 20.76
CA VAL A 162 -4.96 -8.46 19.67
C VAL A 162 -3.68 -9.16 19.21
N PHE A 163 -3.60 -9.46 17.92
CA PHE A 163 -2.42 -10.01 17.26
C PHE A 163 -1.65 -8.88 16.56
N TYR A 164 -0.32 -8.98 16.53
CA TYR A 164 0.55 -7.95 15.95
C TYR A 164 1.59 -8.52 15.01
N TRP A 165 1.87 -7.78 13.94
CA TRP A 165 2.94 -8.03 12.98
C TRP A 165 3.70 -6.72 12.72
N ASN A 166 5.02 -6.79 12.68
CA ASN A 166 5.91 -5.68 12.31
C ASN A 166 6.89 -6.22 11.26
N LYS A 167 7.06 -5.50 10.15
CA LYS A 167 7.90 -5.91 9.02
C LYS A 167 8.73 -4.72 8.55
N THR A 168 9.94 -4.97 8.07
CA THR A 168 10.87 -3.97 7.54
C THR A 168 11.49 -4.48 6.24
N ASN A 169 11.76 -3.58 5.29
CA ASN A 169 12.15 -3.93 3.91
C ASN A 169 11.24 -5.02 3.30
N PHE A 170 9.93 -4.87 3.48
CA PHE A 170 8.93 -5.89 3.23
C PHE A 170 8.41 -5.83 1.79
N LEU A 171 8.68 -6.89 1.01
CA LEU A 171 8.07 -7.11 -0.30
C LEU A 171 7.11 -8.31 -0.20
N PRO A 172 5.78 -8.10 -0.13
CA PRO A 172 4.84 -9.18 0.17
C PRO A 172 4.74 -10.22 -0.94
N GLU A 173 5.09 -11.47 -0.64
CA GLU A 173 4.97 -12.57 -1.61
C GLU A 173 3.51 -13.03 -1.80
N LYS A 174 2.70 -12.93 -0.74
CA LYS A 174 1.30 -13.37 -0.63
C LYS A 174 0.46 -12.31 0.08
N ASP A 175 -0.86 -12.42 -0.04
CA ASP A 175 -1.79 -11.50 0.61
C ASP A 175 -1.98 -11.79 2.10
N PHE A 176 -2.43 -10.79 2.87
CA PHE A 176 -2.72 -10.94 4.29
C PHE A 176 -4.09 -11.59 4.47
N LYS A 177 -4.08 -12.89 4.74
CA LYS A 177 -5.27 -13.70 5.00
C LYS A 177 -5.40 -14.14 6.46
N ILE A 178 -6.62 -14.10 6.96
CA ILE A 178 -7.07 -14.59 8.27
C ILE A 178 -8.16 -15.64 8.04
N TYR A 179 -8.00 -16.82 8.63
CA TYR A 179 -8.95 -17.92 8.56
C TYR A 179 -9.73 -18.07 9.87
N ILE A 180 -11.05 -18.24 9.77
CA ILE A 180 -11.96 -18.44 10.92
C ILE A 180 -12.82 -19.70 10.69
N LYS A 181 -13.37 -20.24 11.79
CA LYS A 181 -13.94 -21.60 11.82
C LYS A 181 -15.33 -21.76 11.20
#